data_AF-A0A534UHS5-F1
#
_entry.id   AF-A0A534UHS5-F1
#
_cell.length_a   1.000
_cell.length_b   1.000
_cell.length_c   1.000
_cell.angle_alpha   90.00
_cell.angle_beta   90.00
_cell.angle_gamma   90.00
#
_symmetry.space_group_name_H-M   'P 1'
#
loop_
_entity.id
_entity.type
_entity.pdbx_description
1 polymer ?
#
loop_
_entity_poly.entity_id
_entity_poly.type
_entity_poly.pdbx_seq_one_letter_code
_entity_poly.pdbx_strand_id
1 'polypeptide(L)'
;MREVAPPPGGRAPRHGRGGRPLRGIPARDARRASLARRVDERRSRTARQAEAPVKRGSAYGINLEPSSPPERGKVRPGIVVSNSIQNQRLDSVVIVPLSSRAPEIWPLRFRLELPGMNASYAVIPGIRQMSKSRL
;
A
#
# COMPACT_ATOMS: atom_id res chain seq x y z
N MET A 1 73.04 -0.56 -54.51
CA MET A 1 72.63 -1.53 -55.56
C MET A 1 71.92 -2.70 -54.89
N ARG A 2 70.64 -2.92 -55.27
CA ARG A 2 69.75 -4.09 -55.07
C ARG A 2 69.46 -4.50 -53.61
N GLU A 3 68.30 -4.15 -53.04
CA GLU A 3 66.94 -4.68 -53.32
C GLU A 3 66.87 -6.19 -53.10
N VAL A 4 66.29 -6.58 -51.96
CA VAL A 4 65.80 -7.94 -51.71
C VAL A 4 64.36 -7.80 -51.23
N ALA A 5 63.44 -8.07 -52.14
CA ALA A 5 61.99 -8.06 -51.90
C ALA A 5 61.56 -9.27 -51.06
N PRO A 6 60.53 -9.15 -50.20
CA PRO A 6 59.86 -10.29 -49.57
C PRO A 6 58.85 -11.00 -50.52
N PRO A 7 58.43 -12.23 -50.19
CA PRO A 7 58.09 -13.32 -51.12
C PRO A 7 56.63 -13.34 -51.65
N PRO A 8 56.32 -14.20 -52.65
CA PRO A 8 54.96 -14.33 -53.20
C PRO A 8 54.10 -15.32 -52.40
N GLY A 9 52.81 -15.01 -52.29
CA GLY A 9 51.71 -15.99 -52.19
C GLY A 9 51.46 -16.66 -50.83
N GLY A 10 50.34 -16.30 -50.20
CA GLY A 10 49.70 -17.07 -49.13
C GLY A 10 48.19 -16.80 -49.11
N ARG A 11 47.38 -17.84 -49.39
CA ARG A 11 45.91 -17.80 -49.39
C ARG A 11 45.34 -18.03 -47.98
N ALA A 12 44.15 -17.43 -47.75
CA ALA A 12 43.06 -17.78 -46.79
C ALA A 12 43.20 -17.21 -45.35
N PRO A 13 42.10 -16.94 -44.58
CA PRO A 13 40.78 -17.54 -44.68
C PRO A 13 39.59 -16.59 -44.87
N ARG A 14 38.49 -17.18 -45.33
CA ARG A 14 37.17 -16.57 -45.53
C ARG A 14 36.65 -15.99 -44.21
N HIS A 15 36.33 -14.70 -44.20
CA HIS A 15 35.58 -14.11 -43.09
C HIS A 15 34.23 -14.81 -42.97
N GLY A 16 34.04 -15.46 -41.82
CA GLY A 16 32.83 -16.15 -41.42
C GLY A 16 31.63 -15.22 -41.38
N ARG A 17 30.48 -15.81 -41.71
CA ARG A 17 29.15 -15.22 -41.63
C ARG A 17 28.93 -14.54 -40.28
N GLY A 18 28.93 -13.21 -40.27
CA GLY A 18 28.30 -12.42 -39.21
C GLY A 18 26.79 -12.57 -39.31
N GLY A 19 26.25 -13.61 -38.66
CA GLY A 19 24.81 -13.75 -38.47
C GLY A 19 24.29 -12.55 -37.67
N ARG A 20 23.40 -11.77 -38.29
CA ARG A 20 22.58 -10.78 -37.59
C ARG A 20 21.86 -11.49 -36.45
N PRO A 21 21.89 -11.00 -35.19
CA PRO A 21 21.06 -11.58 -34.16
C PRO A 21 19.59 -11.40 -34.58
N LEU A 22 18.87 -12.51 -34.72
CA LEU A 22 17.42 -12.48 -34.91
C LEU A 22 16.83 -11.79 -33.67
N ARG A 23 16.24 -10.63 -33.91
CA ARG A 23 15.52 -9.80 -32.95
C ARG A 23 14.43 -10.66 -32.29
N GLY A 24 14.74 -11.22 -31.12
CA GLY A 24 13.81 -12.04 -30.34
C GLY A 24 12.53 -11.26 -30.08
N ILE A 25 11.39 -11.88 -30.38
CA ILE A 25 10.04 -11.30 -30.33
C ILE A 25 9.68 -10.96 -28.87
N PRO A 26 9.60 -9.69 -28.44
CA PRO A 26 9.31 -9.34 -27.04
C PRO A 26 7.80 -9.24 -26.73
N ALA A 27 6.93 -9.66 -27.65
CA ALA A 27 5.51 -9.29 -27.59
C ALA A 27 4.64 -10.18 -26.68
N ARG A 28 5.01 -11.46 -26.48
CA ARG A 28 4.19 -12.41 -25.69
C ARG A 28 4.31 -12.17 -24.19
N ASP A 29 5.53 -11.93 -23.69
CA ASP A 29 5.77 -11.69 -22.26
C ASP A 29 5.21 -10.34 -21.81
N ALA A 30 5.35 -9.30 -22.64
CA ALA A 30 4.79 -7.98 -22.34
C ALA A 30 3.26 -8.01 -22.24
N ARG A 31 2.57 -8.72 -23.14
CA ARG A 31 1.11 -8.90 -23.07
C ARG A 31 0.70 -9.65 -21.82
N ARG A 32 1.38 -10.75 -21.47
CA ARG A 32 1.10 -11.55 -20.27
C ARG A 32 1.30 -10.75 -18.99
N ALA A 33 2.37 -9.97 -18.90
CA ALA A 33 2.63 -9.07 -17.78
C ALA A 33 1.56 -7.97 -17.66
N SER A 34 1.12 -7.38 -18.79
CA SER A 34 0.04 -6.38 -18.79
C SER A 34 -1.31 -6.97 -18.34
N LEU A 35 -1.60 -8.21 -18.75
CA LEU A 35 -2.82 -8.91 -18.39
C LEU A 35 -2.84 -9.25 -16.90
N ALA A 36 -1.71 -9.73 -16.37
CA ALA A 36 -1.54 -10.01 -14.95
C ALA A 36 -1.77 -8.76 -14.08
N ARG A 37 -1.19 -7.60 -14.47
CA ARG A 37 -1.43 -6.31 -13.79
C ARG A 37 -2.91 -5.92 -13.80
N ARG A 38 -3.59 -6.04 -14.94
CA ARG A 38 -5.03 -5.72 -15.05
C ARG A 38 -5.92 -6.64 -14.22
N VAL A 39 -5.55 -7.91 -14.10
CA VAL A 39 -6.27 -8.88 -13.25
C VAL A 39 -6.11 -8.52 -11.78
N ASP A 40 -4.91 -8.14 -11.36
CA ASP A 40 -4.62 -7.74 -9.98
C ASP A 40 -5.32 -6.41 -9.60
N GLU A 41 -5.33 -5.44 -10.52
CA GLU A 41 -6.08 -4.18 -10.39
C GLU A 41 -7.61 -4.36 -10.36
N ARG A 42 -8.14 -5.40 -11.03
CA ARG A 42 -9.56 -5.75 -10.95
C ARG A 42 -9.86 -6.43 -9.62
N ARG A 43 -9.04 -7.39 -9.22
CA ARG A 43 -9.22 -8.15 -7.97
C ARG A 43 -9.16 -7.24 -6.75
N SER A 44 -8.23 -6.29 -6.73
CA SER A 44 -8.12 -5.27 -5.68
C SER A 44 -9.32 -4.32 -5.64
N ARG A 45 -9.87 -3.91 -6.79
CA ARG A 45 -11.11 -3.11 -6.83
C ARG A 45 -12.34 -3.87 -6.35
N THR A 46 -12.49 -5.13 -6.73
CA THR A 46 -13.61 -5.97 -6.28
C THR A 46 -13.53 -6.27 -4.78
N ALA A 47 -12.33 -6.52 -4.24
CA ALA A 47 -12.12 -6.68 -2.80
C ALA A 47 -12.48 -5.41 -2.02
N ARG A 48 -12.08 -4.21 -2.51
CA ARG A 48 -12.46 -2.92 -1.92
C ARG A 48 -13.97 -2.66 -1.89
N GLN A 49 -14.73 -3.27 -2.79
CA GLN A 49 -16.19 -3.08 -2.88
C GLN A 49 -16.97 -4.08 -2.02
N ALA A 50 -16.35 -5.17 -1.55
CA ALA A 50 -17.01 -6.23 -0.78
C ALA A 50 -16.95 -6.03 0.75
N GLU A 51 -16.18 -5.05 1.22
CA GLU A 51 -16.06 -4.77 2.66
C GLU A 51 -17.26 -3.93 3.14
N ALA A 52 -17.89 -4.36 4.23
CA ALA A 52 -19.06 -3.68 4.77
C ALA A 52 -18.76 -2.18 4.99
N PRO A 53 -19.68 -1.25 4.65
CA PRO A 53 -19.39 0.17 4.69
C PRO A 53 -19.07 0.61 6.12
N VAL A 54 -17.97 1.37 6.29
CA VAL A 54 -17.56 1.89 7.60
C VAL A 54 -18.62 2.86 8.13
N LYS A 55 -19.20 2.55 9.30
CA LYS A 55 -20.32 3.30 9.87
C LYS A 55 -19.85 4.30 10.93
N ARG A 56 -20.38 5.53 10.87
CA ARG A 56 -20.18 6.54 11.91
C ARG A 56 -20.77 6.07 13.23
N GLY A 57 -20.07 6.32 14.34
CA GLY A 57 -20.47 5.93 15.69
C GLY A 57 -20.17 4.47 16.04
N SER A 58 -19.75 3.66 15.07
CA SER A 58 -19.32 2.28 15.33
C SER A 58 -17.86 2.25 15.80
N ALA A 59 -17.55 1.27 16.66
CA ALA A 59 -16.20 1.01 17.15
C ALA A 59 -15.52 -0.04 16.28
N TYR A 60 -14.27 0.22 15.90
CA TYR A 60 -13.42 -0.68 15.13
C TYR A 60 -12.09 -0.91 15.87
N GLY A 61 -11.45 -2.05 15.65
CA GLY A 61 -10.04 -2.20 16.00
C GLY A 61 -9.22 -1.29 15.10
N ILE A 62 -8.31 -0.49 15.64
CA ILE A 62 -7.51 0.43 14.84
C ILE A 62 -6.04 0.26 15.11
N ASN A 63 -5.24 0.28 14.04
CA ASN A 63 -3.78 0.32 14.14
C ASN A 63 -3.26 1.77 14.02
N LEU A 64 -2.74 2.28 15.13
CA LEU A 64 -2.21 3.63 15.24
C LEU A 64 -0.68 3.73 15.06
N GLU A 65 -0.02 2.64 14.68
CA GLU A 65 1.42 2.63 14.38
C GLU A 65 1.70 2.94 12.90
N PRO A 66 2.75 3.69 12.56
CA PRO A 66 3.71 4.34 13.45
C PRO A 66 3.13 5.59 14.10
N SER A 67 3.57 5.89 15.32
CA SER A 67 3.24 7.14 16.01
C SER A 67 4.50 7.88 16.43
N SER A 68 4.47 9.21 16.36
CA SER A 68 5.51 10.07 16.92
C SER A 68 5.00 10.74 18.19
N PRO A 69 5.80 10.87 19.27
CA PRO A 69 5.40 11.63 20.44
C PRO A 69 4.89 13.03 20.06
N PRO A 70 3.79 13.52 20.65
CA PRO A 70 3.07 13.01 21.83
C PRO A 70 2.00 11.94 21.52
N GLU A 71 1.91 11.48 20.27
CA GLU A 71 0.92 10.47 19.90
C GLU A 71 1.27 9.10 20.49
N ARG A 72 0.24 8.40 20.96
CA ARG A 72 0.37 7.02 21.42
C ARG A 72 -0.02 6.04 20.32
N GLY A 73 0.96 5.37 19.75
CA GLY A 73 0.81 4.22 18.88
C GLY A 73 0.47 2.98 19.69
N LYS A 74 -0.59 2.29 19.29
CA LYS A 74 -1.02 0.98 19.79
C LYS A 74 -2.18 0.51 18.93
N VAL A 75 -2.29 -0.79 18.70
CA VAL A 75 -3.55 -1.39 18.24
C VAL A 75 -4.57 -1.35 19.37
N ARG A 76 -5.66 -0.60 19.18
CA ARG A 76 -6.73 -0.45 20.19
C ARG A 76 -8.06 -0.14 19.52
N PRO A 77 -9.19 -0.23 20.21
CA PRO A 77 -10.47 0.19 19.65
C PRO A 77 -10.52 1.71 19.39
N GLY A 78 -11.31 2.14 18.41
CA GLY A 78 -11.59 3.54 18.12
C GLY A 78 -12.97 3.73 17.48
N ILE A 79 -13.58 4.89 17.72
CA ILE A 79 -14.91 5.24 17.21
C ILE A 79 -14.79 6.12 15.97
N VAL A 80 -15.51 5.74 14.91
CA VAL A 80 -15.58 6.54 13.68
C VAL A 80 -16.43 7.78 13.90
N VAL A 81 -15.88 8.95 13.64
CA VAL A 81 -16.58 10.24 13.76
C VAL A 81 -16.84 10.93 12.42
N SER A 82 -16.12 10.52 11.36
CA SER A 82 -16.35 11.01 9.99
C SER A 82 -17.75 10.65 9.49
N ASN A 83 -18.27 11.49 8.59
CA ASN A 83 -19.62 11.32 8.08
C ASN A 83 -19.74 10.13 7.11
N SER A 84 -20.95 9.62 6.92
CA SER A 84 -21.20 8.43 6.10
C SER A 84 -20.79 8.60 4.63
N ILE A 85 -20.92 9.81 4.08
CA ILE A 85 -20.54 10.10 2.69
C ILE A 85 -19.03 9.99 2.52
N GLN A 86 -18.25 10.55 3.46
CA GLN A 86 -16.79 10.43 3.49
C GLN A 86 -16.36 8.97 3.67
N ASN A 87 -16.99 8.26 4.60
CA ASN A 87 -16.69 6.85 4.85
C ASN A 87 -16.95 5.96 3.63
N GLN A 88 -17.88 6.33 2.75
CA GLN A 88 -18.15 5.60 1.51
C GLN A 88 -17.18 5.98 0.39
N ARG A 89 -16.84 7.26 0.27
CA ARG A 89 -16.10 7.80 -0.89
C ARG A 89 -14.58 7.80 -0.74
N LEU A 90 -14.06 7.99 0.48
CA LEU A 90 -12.62 8.14 0.72
C LEU A 90 -12.00 6.83 1.15
N ASP A 91 -10.72 6.61 0.83
CA ASP A 91 -9.92 5.48 1.35
C ASP A 91 -9.47 5.70 2.81
N SER A 92 -9.99 6.75 3.47
CA SER A 92 -9.64 7.16 4.82
C SER A 92 -10.87 7.50 5.66
N VAL A 93 -10.73 7.40 6.98
CA VAL A 93 -11.77 7.72 7.97
C VAL A 93 -11.19 8.51 9.13
N VAL A 94 -12.01 9.30 9.82
CA VAL A 94 -11.62 10.04 11.02
C VAL A 94 -12.10 9.28 12.25
N ILE A 95 -11.18 8.99 13.16
CA ILE A 95 -11.43 8.13 14.31
C ILE A 95 -10.95 8.79 15.60
N VAL A 96 -11.71 8.60 16.68
CA VAL A 96 -11.31 8.91 18.05
C VAL A 96 -10.90 7.61 18.76
N PRO A 97 -9.66 7.49 19.25
CA PRO A 97 -9.21 6.29 19.93
C PRO A 97 -9.84 6.13 21.31
N LEU A 98 -10.07 4.88 21.70
CA LEU A 98 -10.51 4.52 23.04
C LEU A 98 -9.33 4.14 23.93
N SER A 99 -9.45 4.44 25.23
CA SER A 99 -8.50 4.07 26.27
C SER A 99 -9.24 3.36 27.40
N SER A 100 -8.68 2.26 27.91
CA SER A 100 -9.22 1.58 29.09
C SER A 100 -8.93 2.34 30.39
N ARG A 101 -7.93 3.23 30.39
CA ARG A 101 -7.60 4.12 31.51
C ARG A 101 -8.21 5.48 31.28
N ALA A 102 -8.75 6.08 32.34
CA ALA A 102 -9.29 7.44 32.32
C ALA A 102 -8.13 8.46 32.36
N PRO A 103 -7.78 9.12 31.25
CA PRO A 103 -6.70 10.11 31.26
C PRO A 103 -7.17 11.39 31.94
N GLU A 104 -6.36 12.06 32.77
CA GLU A 104 -6.75 13.28 33.50
C GLU A 104 -6.81 14.52 32.61
N ILE A 105 -7.74 14.55 31.65
CA ILE A 105 -7.83 15.57 30.59
C ILE A 105 -9.26 16.07 30.38
N TRP A 106 -9.89 16.61 31.42
CA TRP A 106 -11.22 17.23 31.26
C TRP A 106 -11.11 18.55 30.46
N PRO A 107 -12.08 18.86 29.57
CA PRO A 107 -13.29 18.11 29.17
C PRO A 107 -13.09 17.14 27.99
N LEU A 108 -11.83 16.90 27.58
CA LEU A 108 -11.45 16.21 26.35
C LEU A 108 -11.46 14.67 26.46
N ARG A 109 -12.20 14.14 27.44
CA ARG A 109 -12.45 12.70 27.62
C ARG A 109 -13.93 12.44 27.80
N PHE A 110 -14.41 11.36 27.21
CA PHE A 110 -15.79 10.90 27.38
C PHE A 110 -15.80 9.44 27.80
N ARG A 111 -16.50 9.13 28.89
CA ARG A 111 -16.74 7.74 29.29
C ARG A 111 -17.79 7.14 28.35
N LEU A 112 -17.54 5.91 27.92
CA LEU A 112 -18.35 5.16 26.98
C LEU A 112 -18.52 3.73 27.48
N GLU A 113 -19.72 3.21 27.31
CA GLU A 113 -20.07 1.83 27.61
C GLU A 113 -20.59 1.22 26.31
N LEU A 114 -19.80 0.29 25.77
CA LEU A 114 -20.09 -0.39 24.51
C LEU A 114 -20.38 -1.86 24.81
N PRO A 115 -21.37 -2.48 24.15
CA PRO A 115 -21.64 -3.91 24.31
C PRO A 115 -20.38 -4.74 24.05
N GLY A 116 -20.06 -5.65 24.96
CA GLY A 116 -18.88 -6.52 24.84
C GLY A 116 -17.54 -5.86 25.14
N MET A 117 -17.52 -4.62 25.67
CA MET A 117 -16.30 -3.94 26.12
C MET A 117 -16.45 -3.41 27.54
N ASN A 118 -15.36 -3.47 28.30
CA ASN A 118 -15.26 -2.76 29.58
C ASN A 118 -15.40 -1.25 29.36
N ALA A 119 -15.83 -0.54 30.42
CA ALA A 119 -15.91 0.92 30.43
C ALA A 119 -14.62 1.53 29.85
N SER A 120 -14.79 2.31 28.79
CA SER A 120 -13.71 2.86 27.99
C SER A 120 -13.86 4.36 27.87
N TYR A 121 -12.77 5.06 27.61
CA TYR A 121 -12.73 6.51 27.49
C TYR A 121 -12.35 6.89 26.07
N ALA A 122 -13.19 7.65 25.39
CA ALA A 122 -12.81 8.33 24.16
C ALA A 122 -11.87 9.48 24.50
N VAL A 123 -10.71 9.49 23.85
CA VAL A 123 -9.64 10.47 24.07
C VAL A 123 -9.61 11.43 22.89
N ILE A 124 -10.28 12.57 23.02
CA ILE A 124 -10.45 13.55 21.93
C ILE A 124 -9.12 14.04 21.35
N PRO A 125 -8.06 14.33 22.14
CA PRO A 125 -6.79 14.77 21.58
C PRO A 125 -6.12 13.73 20.66
N GLY A 126 -6.53 12.46 20.76
CA GLY A 126 -6.03 11.39 19.90
C GLY A 126 -6.75 11.27 18.56
N ILE A 127 -7.71 12.16 18.25
CA ILE A 127 -8.45 12.17 16.99
C ILE A 127 -7.50 12.28 15.80
N ARG A 128 -7.69 11.42 14.80
CA ARG A 128 -6.89 11.47 13.58
C ARG A 128 -7.60 10.87 12.38
N GLN A 129 -7.16 11.28 11.20
CA GLN A 129 -7.53 10.64 9.94
C GLN A 129 -6.57 9.49 9.65
N MET A 130 -7.11 8.33 9.31
CA MET A 130 -6.33 7.11 9.02
C MET A 130 -6.89 6.40 7.79
N SER A 131 -6.04 5.65 7.10
CA SER A 131 -6.47 4.80 5.98
C SER A 131 -7.36 3.66 6.49
N LYS A 132 -8.36 3.28 5.68
CA LYS A 132 -9.23 2.13 5.94
C LYS A 132 -8.48 0.80 6.05
N SER A 133 -7.28 0.70 5.47
CA SER A 133 -6.41 -0.48 5.60
C SER A 133 -5.87 -0.72 7.02
N ARG A 134 -6.13 0.20 7.95
CA ARG A 134 -5.71 0.15 9.35
C ARG A 134 -6.88 -0.09 10.32
N LEU A 135 -8.09 -0.32 9.78
CA LEU A 135 -9.28 -0.74 10.54
C LEU A 135 -9.30 -2.25 10.74
#